data_AF-A0A819K2G2-F1
#
_entry.id   AF-A0A819K2G2-F1
#
_cell.length_a   1.000
_cell.length_b   1.000
_cell.length_c   1.000
_cell.angle_alpha   90.00
_cell.angle_beta   90.00
_cell.angle_gamma   90.00
#
_symmetry.space_group_name_H-M   'P 1'
#
loop_
_entity.id
_entity.type
_entity.pdbx_description
1 polymer ?
#
loop_
_entity_poly.entity_id
_entity_poly.type
_entity_poly.pdbx_seq_one_letter_code
_entity_poly.pdbx_strand_id
1 'polypeptide(L)'
;MSSAYGKIDRPKEYNSSKLESLLPIESTTKSNQLVSVHSLTTILQQLEDESKLISYLQSLLNKEIEAGNTYPQKFPLNLSEFKNYFLSGDAFIVINSGKTLSIDFSNNLEKTILGTFYIKPNFPGRCSHVIIEFSYFNLMDGAKVLH
;
A
#
# COMPACT_ATOMS: atom_id res chain seq x y z
N MET A 1 13.10 -8.60 -1.62
CA MET A 1 13.83 -8.38 -2.89
C MET A 1 13.50 -7.01 -3.43
N SER A 2 14.45 -6.08 -3.39
CA SER A 2 14.40 -4.84 -4.18
C SER A 2 14.33 -5.21 -5.67
N SER A 3 14.07 -4.28 -6.58
CA SER A 3 13.94 -4.56 -8.03
C SER A 3 15.05 -5.47 -8.59
N ALA A 4 14.91 -6.00 -9.81
CA ALA A 4 15.99 -6.73 -10.48
C ALA A 4 17.33 -5.93 -10.55
N TYR A 5 17.27 -4.62 -10.32
CA TYR A 5 18.39 -3.68 -10.32
C TYR A 5 18.84 -3.24 -8.92
N GLY A 6 18.34 -3.89 -7.85
CA GLY A 6 18.58 -3.44 -6.48
C GLY A 6 17.80 -2.17 -6.15
N LYS A 7 18.35 -1.35 -5.24
CA LYS A 7 17.73 -0.10 -4.78
C LYS A 7 17.76 0.92 -5.91
N ILE A 8 16.57 1.30 -6.39
CA ILE A 8 16.41 2.33 -7.42
C ILE A 8 16.11 3.65 -6.72
N ASP A 9 16.91 4.68 -7.02
CA ASP A 9 16.66 6.03 -6.54
C ASP A 9 15.39 6.61 -7.17
N ARG A 10 14.67 7.42 -6.40
CA ARG A 10 13.50 8.15 -6.91
C ARG A 10 13.92 9.12 -8.02
N PRO A 11 13.05 9.40 -9.01
CA PRO A 11 13.31 10.41 -10.03
C PRO A 11 13.66 11.75 -9.38
N LYS A 12 14.59 12.50 -9.96
CA LYS A 12 15.03 13.81 -9.42
C LYS A 12 13.89 14.84 -9.30
N GLU A 13 12.87 14.70 -10.13
CA GLU A 13 11.69 15.58 -10.18
C GLU A 13 10.60 15.19 -9.18
N TYR A 14 10.79 14.09 -8.45
CA TYR A 14 9.85 13.63 -7.43
C TYR A 14 9.70 14.67 -6.32
N ASN A 15 8.45 15.05 -6.03
CA ASN A 15 8.10 16.04 -5.02
C ASN A 15 7.10 15.44 -4.03
N SER A 16 7.58 15.08 -2.83
CA SER A 16 6.75 14.53 -1.76
C SER A 16 5.69 15.52 -1.28
N SER A 17 6.01 16.81 -1.18
CA SER A 17 5.05 17.83 -0.73
C SER A 17 3.85 17.98 -1.67
N LYS A 18 4.06 17.77 -2.98
CA LYS A 18 2.96 17.74 -3.96
C LYS A 18 2.09 16.51 -3.79
N LEU A 19 2.66 15.36 -3.44
CA LEU A 19 1.91 14.14 -3.16
C LEU A 19 1.10 14.29 -1.86
N GLU A 20 1.73 14.82 -0.82
CA GLU A 20 1.09 15.09 0.48
C GLU A 20 -0.08 16.08 0.36
N SER A 21 0.02 17.09 -0.52
CA SER A 21 -1.08 18.05 -0.71
C SER A 21 -2.28 17.49 -1.47
N LEU A 22 -2.11 16.37 -2.18
CA LEU A 22 -3.20 15.67 -2.89
C LEU A 22 -3.92 14.66 -1.99
N LEU A 23 -3.30 14.23 -0.89
CA LEU A 23 -3.82 13.19 -0.01
C LEU A 23 -4.37 13.79 1.30
N PRO A 24 -5.36 13.13 1.93
CA PRO A 24 -6.08 11.96 1.43
C PRO A 24 -7.13 12.30 0.36
N ILE A 25 -7.33 11.37 -0.58
CA ILE A 25 -8.36 11.45 -1.62
C ILE A 25 -9.59 10.68 -1.15
N GLU A 26 -10.75 11.33 -1.13
CA GLU A 26 -12.04 10.66 -0.83
C GLU A 26 -12.77 10.29 -2.11
N SER A 27 -13.49 9.19 -2.05
CA SER A 27 -14.39 8.75 -3.11
C SER A 27 -15.53 7.91 -2.53
N THR A 28 -16.51 7.56 -3.36
CA THR A 28 -17.56 6.59 -3.02
C THR A 28 -17.44 5.34 -3.89
N THR A 29 -17.64 4.18 -3.29
CA THR A 29 -17.70 2.91 -4.03
C THR A 29 -19.00 2.80 -4.83
N LYS A 30 -19.09 1.78 -5.68
CA LYS A 30 -20.35 1.41 -6.37
C LYS A 30 -21.49 1.07 -5.39
N SER A 31 -21.16 0.62 -4.18
CA SER A 31 -22.11 0.36 -3.09
C SER A 31 -22.45 1.60 -2.26
N ASN A 32 -22.03 2.80 -2.70
CA ASN A 32 -22.23 4.07 -2.01
C ASN A 32 -21.57 4.16 -0.63
N GLN A 33 -20.48 3.41 -0.43
CA GLN A 33 -19.65 3.47 0.78
C GLN A 33 -18.58 4.55 0.61
N LEU A 34 -18.43 5.42 1.61
CA LEU A 34 -17.35 6.40 1.65
C LEU A 34 -16.01 5.70 1.86
N VAL A 35 -15.04 6.01 1.03
CA VAL A 35 -13.68 5.47 1.12
C VAL A 35 -12.66 6.58 0.93
N SER A 36 -11.45 6.37 1.43
CA SER A 36 -10.35 7.29 1.22
C SER A 36 -9.03 6.58 1.01
N VAL A 37 -8.17 7.19 0.19
CA VAL A 37 -6.81 6.76 -0.08
C VAL A 37 -5.86 7.66 0.69
N HIS A 38 -5.00 7.05 1.51
CA HIS A 38 -4.02 7.73 2.34
C HIS A 38 -2.60 7.28 1.99
N SER A 39 -1.64 8.16 2.21
CA SER A 39 -0.22 7.74 2.29
C SER A 39 -0.04 6.85 3.51
N LEU A 40 0.52 5.67 3.32
CA LEU A 40 0.80 4.74 4.42
C LEU A 40 1.77 5.36 5.43
N THR A 41 2.75 6.14 4.97
CA THR A 41 3.69 6.86 5.84
C THR A 41 2.97 7.83 6.78
N THR A 42 1.98 8.57 6.27
CA THR A 42 1.18 9.51 7.08
C THR A 42 0.35 8.77 8.11
N ILE A 43 -0.26 7.63 7.75
CA ILE A 43 -1.00 6.79 8.68
C ILE A 43 -0.08 6.29 9.80
N LEU A 44 1.08 5.71 9.46
CA LEU A 44 2.03 5.20 10.45
C LEU A 44 2.49 6.27 11.44
N GLN A 45 2.71 7.51 10.99
CA GLN A 45 3.09 8.63 11.84
C GLN A 45 2.00 9.07 12.83
N GLN A 46 0.72 8.75 12.55
CA GLN A 46 -0.41 9.09 13.43
C GLN A 46 -0.70 7.99 14.46
N LEU A 47 -0.09 6.81 14.32
CA LEU A 47 -0.29 5.69 15.22
C LEU A 47 0.74 5.71 16.35
N GLU A 48 0.29 5.45 17.58
CA GLU A 48 1.19 5.24 18.72
C GLU A 48 2.01 3.94 18.56
N ASP A 49 1.41 2.91 17.97
CA ASP A 49 2.03 1.62 17.67
C ASP A 49 1.73 1.19 16.22
N GLU A 50 2.76 1.24 15.36
CA GLU A 50 2.67 0.80 13.97
C GLU A 50 2.71 -0.72 13.79
N SER A 51 3.12 -1.48 14.81
CA SER A 51 3.48 -2.89 14.68
C SER A 51 2.29 -3.74 14.23
N LYS A 52 1.10 -3.45 14.76
CA LYS A 52 -0.15 -4.13 14.39
C LYS A 52 -0.50 -3.91 12.93
N LEU A 53 -0.44 -2.67 12.45
CA LEU A 53 -0.76 -2.33 11.07
C LEU A 53 0.24 -3.00 10.11
N ILE A 54 1.54 -2.86 10.37
CA ILE A 54 2.57 -3.46 9.52
C ILE A 54 2.42 -4.99 9.47
N SER A 55 2.21 -5.64 10.62
CA SER A 55 2.04 -7.10 10.68
C SER A 55 0.78 -7.54 9.93
N TYR A 56 -0.30 -6.76 10.03
CA TYR A 56 -1.52 -7.02 9.28
C TYR A 56 -1.29 -6.92 7.76
N LEU A 57 -0.69 -5.82 7.27
CA LEU A 57 -0.40 -5.64 5.85
C LEU A 57 0.58 -6.70 5.30
N GLN A 58 1.59 -7.09 6.11
CA GLN A 58 2.48 -8.21 5.78
C GLN A 58 1.68 -9.51 5.61
N SER A 59 0.74 -9.79 6.53
CA SER A 59 -0.08 -11.00 6.44
C SER A 59 -0.94 -11.04 5.18
N LEU A 60 -1.46 -9.89 4.74
CA LEU A 60 -2.22 -9.77 3.49
C LEU A 60 -1.35 -10.09 2.28
N LEU A 61 -0.14 -9.50 2.21
CA LEU A 61 0.79 -9.78 1.11
C LEU A 61 1.24 -11.25 1.10
N ASN A 62 1.53 -11.81 2.27
CA ASN A 62 1.96 -13.21 2.37
C ASN A 62 0.86 -14.18 1.94
N LYS A 63 -0.42 -13.90 2.23
CA LYS A 63 -1.54 -14.68 1.70
C LYS A 63 -1.57 -14.71 0.17
N GLU A 64 -1.34 -13.57 -0.48
CA GLU A 64 -1.27 -13.49 -1.95
C GLU A 64 -0.06 -14.23 -2.53
N ILE A 65 1.08 -14.17 -1.84
CA ILE A 65 2.28 -14.92 -2.22
C ILE A 65 2.04 -16.43 -2.11
N GLU A 66 1.43 -16.88 -1.01
CA GLU A 66 1.10 -18.30 -0.79
C GLU A 66 0.06 -18.83 -1.79
N ALA A 67 -0.88 -17.98 -2.21
CA ALA A 67 -1.83 -18.32 -3.27
C ALA A 67 -1.14 -18.56 -4.63
N GLY A 68 0.05 -17.97 -4.86
CA GLY A 68 0.94 -18.31 -5.98
C GLY A 68 0.52 -17.81 -7.36
N ASN A 69 -0.49 -16.95 -7.46
CA ASN A 69 -1.09 -16.54 -8.74
C ASN A 69 -0.89 -15.05 -9.08
N THR A 70 -0.48 -14.22 -8.10
CA THR A 70 -0.41 -12.75 -8.24
C THR A 70 1.02 -12.22 -8.15
N TYR A 71 1.87 -12.82 -7.30
CA TYR A 71 3.21 -12.35 -6.98
C TYR A 71 4.30 -13.32 -7.44
N PRO A 72 5.45 -12.83 -7.94
CA PRO A 72 6.56 -13.68 -8.37
C PRO A 72 7.36 -14.30 -7.21
N GLN A 73 7.15 -13.82 -5.97
CA GLN A 73 7.81 -14.35 -4.79
C GLN A 73 7.37 -15.80 -4.56
N LYS A 74 8.35 -16.68 -4.31
CA LYS A 74 8.07 -18.10 -4.02
C LYS A 74 7.69 -18.35 -2.56
N PHE A 75 8.19 -17.54 -1.64
CA PHE A 75 8.05 -17.74 -0.20
C PHE A 75 7.53 -16.47 0.49
N PRO A 76 6.76 -16.63 1.58
CA PRO A 76 6.34 -15.50 2.42
C PRO A 76 7.52 -14.64 2.89
N LEU A 77 7.29 -13.34 2.97
CA LEU A 77 8.28 -12.38 3.46
C LEU A 77 8.23 -12.29 4.99
N ASN A 78 9.39 -12.21 5.63
CA ASN A 78 9.47 -11.77 7.03
C ASN A 78 9.24 -10.26 7.16
N LEU A 79 9.14 -9.75 8.39
CA LEU A 79 8.74 -8.35 8.65
C LEU A 79 9.72 -7.35 8.04
N SER A 80 11.02 -7.62 8.13
CA SER A 80 12.07 -6.77 7.57
C SER A 80 12.03 -6.78 6.03
N GLU A 81 11.84 -7.95 5.43
CA GLU A 81 11.70 -8.11 3.99
C GLU A 81 10.46 -7.41 3.46
N PHE A 82 9.34 -7.49 4.17
CA PHE A 82 8.11 -6.77 3.85
C PHE A 82 8.34 -5.26 3.88
N LYS A 83 8.89 -4.70 4.96
CA LYS A 83 9.19 -3.27 5.06
C LYS A 83 10.11 -2.83 3.91
N ASN A 84 11.19 -3.57 3.67
CA ASN A 84 12.14 -3.28 2.59
C ASN A 84 11.55 -3.42 1.19
N TYR A 85 10.49 -4.23 1.01
CA TYR A 85 9.83 -4.42 -0.27
C TYR A 85 8.72 -3.40 -0.51
N PHE A 86 7.74 -3.40 0.37
CA PHE A 86 6.48 -2.66 0.22
C PHE A 86 6.68 -1.16 0.49
N LEU A 87 7.57 -0.79 1.41
CA LEU A 87 7.86 0.61 1.76
C LEU A 87 9.08 1.18 1.03
N SER A 88 9.56 0.50 -0.02
CA SER A 88 10.71 0.98 -0.82
C SER A 88 10.36 2.15 -1.75
N GLY A 89 9.06 2.31 -2.07
CA GLY A 89 8.52 3.40 -2.86
C GLY A 89 7.53 4.24 -2.05
N ASP A 90 6.48 4.72 -2.71
CA ASP A 90 5.33 5.31 -2.04
C ASP A 90 4.28 4.22 -1.84
N ALA A 91 3.87 4.02 -0.60
CA ALA A 91 2.85 3.04 -0.25
C ALA A 91 1.57 3.75 0.19
N PHE A 92 0.44 3.16 -0.17
CA PHE A 92 -0.89 3.73 0.03
C PHE A 92 -1.80 2.71 0.68
N ILE A 93 -2.77 3.20 1.42
CA ILE A 93 -3.78 2.40 2.09
C ILE A 93 -5.15 2.98 1.79
N VAL A 94 -6.08 2.09 1.47
CA VAL A 94 -7.47 2.43 1.19
C VAL A 94 -8.28 2.01 2.41
N ILE A 95 -8.96 2.98 3.02
CA ILE A 95 -9.78 2.74 4.21
C ILE A 95 -11.24 3.07 3.91
N ASN A 96 -12.14 2.41 4.63
CA ASN A 96 -13.58 2.55 4.45
C ASN A 96 -14.21 3.73 5.23
N SER A 97 -13.42 4.79 5.42
CA SER A 97 -13.82 6.03 6.08
C SER A 97 -13.35 7.23 5.27
N GLY A 98 -13.72 8.44 5.71
CA GLY A 98 -13.25 9.70 5.12
C GLY A 98 -11.81 10.04 5.49
N LYS A 99 -11.43 11.32 5.32
CA LYS A 99 -10.07 11.84 5.55
C LYS A 99 -9.52 11.66 6.97
N THR A 100 -10.39 11.47 7.95
CA THR A 100 -9.97 11.33 9.35
C THR A 100 -9.91 9.86 9.71
N LEU A 101 -8.77 9.44 10.26
CA LEU A 101 -8.60 8.13 10.88
C LEU A 101 -9.53 7.98 12.08
N SER A 102 -10.24 6.86 12.16
CA SER A 102 -11.08 6.56 13.32
C SER A 102 -10.22 6.21 14.54
N ILE A 103 -10.69 6.55 15.74
CA ILE A 103 -9.99 6.27 17.00
C ILE A 103 -9.78 4.75 17.20
N ASP A 104 -10.66 3.93 16.64
CA ASP A 104 -10.64 2.48 16.73
C ASP A 104 -9.90 1.80 15.56
N PHE A 105 -9.27 2.56 14.66
CA PHE A 105 -8.60 2.04 13.45
C PHE A 105 -7.67 0.86 13.76
N SER A 106 -6.79 1.02 14.75
CA SER A 106 -5.80 0.00 15.14
C SER A 106 -6.41 -1.29 15.69
N ASN A 107 -7.68 -1.26 16.13
CA ASN A 107 -8.37 -2.41 16.69
C ASN A 107 -9.26 -3.13 15.66
N ASN A 108 -9.62 -2.46 14.56
CA ASN A 108 -10.56 -2.96 13.55
C ASN A 108 -9.98 -3.01 12.13
N LEU A 109 -8.66 -3.24 12.01
CA LEU A 109 -7.91 -3.22 10.74
C LEU A 109 -8.57 -4.01 9.61
N GLU A 110 -9.08 -5.22 9.89
CA GLU A 110 -9.71 -6.07 8.87
C GLU A 110 -10.98 -5.49 8.27
N LYS A 111 -11.77 -4.79 9.08
CA LYS A 111 -13.00 -4.14 8.60
C LYS A 111 -12.69 -2.80 7.96
N THR A 112 -11.69 -2.09 8.48
CA THR A 112 -11.39 -0.72 8.08
C THR A 112 -10.56 -0.64 6.81
N ILE A 113 -9.63 -1.58 6.60
CA ILE A 113 -8.71 -1.57 5.45
C ILE A 113 -9.33 -2.34 4.30
N LEU A 114 -9.64 -1.61 3.23
CA LEU A 114 -10.16 -2.17 1.98
C LEU A 114 -9.05 -2.58 1.02
N GLY A 115 -7.84 -2.07 1.21
CA GLY A 115 -6.74 -2.41 0.32
C GLY A 115 -5.47 -1.62 0.60
N THR A 116 -4.41 -2.02 -0.05
CA THR A 116 -3.12 -1.35 -0.02
C THR A 116 -2.40 -1.55 -1.34
N PHE A 117 -1.65 -0.55 -1.76
CA PHE A 117 -0.85 -0.64 -2.96
C PHE A 117 0.41 0.19 -2.80
N TYR A 118 1.40 -0.07 -3.66
CA TYR A 118 2.60 0.75 -3.69
C TYR A 118 2.96 1.13 -5.12
N ILE A 119 3.61 2.27 -5.26
CA ILE A 119 4.16 2.79 -6.49
C ILE A 119 5.66 2.93 -6.30
N LYS A 120 6.44 2.30 -7.17
CA LYS A 120 7.89 2.44 -7.19
C LYS A 120 8.43 2.48 -8.63
N PRO A 121 9.57 3.16 -8.85
CA PRO A 121 10.28 3.06 -10.12
C PRO A 121 10.65 1.60 -10.42
N ASN A 122 10.42 1.14 -11.65
CA ASN A 122 10.80 -0.22 -12.05
C ASN A 122 12.21 -0.31 -12.65
N PHE A 123 12.69 0.79 -13.23
CA PHE A 123 14.00 0.85 -13.87
C PHE A 123 14.82 2.01 -13.30
N PRO A 124 16.15 1.86 -13.18
CA PRO A 124 17.01 2.96 -12.76
C PRO A 124 17.20 4.02 -13.86
N GLY A 125 17.64 5.21 -13.45
CA GLY A 125 18.11 6.25 -14.36
C GLY A 125 17.01 6.84 -15.26
N ARG A 126 17.27 6.90 -16.58
CA ARG A 126 16.39 7.60 -17.54
C ARG A 126 15.02 6.95 -17.72
N CYS A 127 14.86 5.69 -17.30
CA CYS A 127 13.60 4.95 -17.39
C CYS A 127 12.86 4.87 -16.04
N SER A 128 13.30 5.62 -15.02
CA SER A 128 12.65 5.65 -13.69
C SER A 128 11.24 6.23 -13.69
N HIS A 129 10.84 6.90 -14.77
CA HIS A 129 9.46 7.34 -15.01
C HIS A 129 8.50 6.18 -15.35
N VAL A 130 9.03 5.00 -15.72
CA VAL A 130 8.21 3.80 -15.90
C VAL A 130 7.99 3.17 -14.51
N ILE A 131 6.76 3.33 -14.02
CA ILE A 131 6.34 2.87 -12.71
C ILE A 131 5.71 1.49 -12.78
N ILE A 132 5.81 0.76 -11.68
CA ILE A 132 4.96 -0.40 -11.41
C ILE A 132 4.03 -0.05 -10.26
N GLU A 133 2.76 -0.40 -10.43
CA GLU A 133 1.74 -0.43 -9.40
C GLU A 133 1.43 -1.89 -9.07
N PHE A 134 1.38 -2.21 -7.78
CA PHE A 134 0.84 -3.49 -7.30
C PHE A 134 -0.17 -3.21 -6.21
N SER A 135 -1.37 -3.73 -6.40
CA SER A 135 -2.53 -3.40 -5.57
C SER A 135 -3.15 -4.67 -5.00
N TYR A 136 -3.38 -4.66 -3.69
CA TYR A 136 -4.19 -5.64 -2.99
C TYR A 136 -5.48 -4.98 -2.53
N PHE A 137 -6.63 -5.59 -2.81
CA PHE A 137 -7.91 -5.14 -2.32
C PHE A 137 -8.57 -6.27 -1.52
N ASN A 138 -8.84 -5.99 -0.25
CA ASN A 138 -9.73 -6.80 0.57
C ASN A 138 -11.18 -6.48 0.15
N LEU A 139 -11.66 -7.29 -0.78
CA LEU A 139 -12.99 -7.13 -1.35
C LEU A 139 -14.02 -7.72 -0.40
N MET A 140 -14.46 -6.93 0.57
CA MET A 140 -15.63 -7.28 1.38
C MET A 140 -16.94 -7.34 0.57
N ASP A 141 -16.91 -7.23 -0.78
CA ASP A 141 -18.09 -7.39 -1.66
C ASP A 141 -17.77 -7.85 -3.10
N GLY A 142 -16.77 -8.72 -3.30
CA GLY A 142 -16.63 -9.47 -4.56
C GLY A 142 -16.17 -8.70 -5.82
N ALA A 143 -15.61 -7.50 -5.71
CA ALA A 143 -15.14 -6.74 -6.88
C ALA A 143 -13.71 -7.13 -7.31
N LYS A 144 -13.54 -8.20 -8.09
CA LYS A 144 -12.26 -8.72 -8.64
C LYS A 144 -11.18 -7.65 -8.90
N VAL A 145 -9.94 -7.98 -8.52
CA VAL A 145 -8.70 -7.29 -8.91
C VAL A 145 -8.75 -6.99 -10.41
N LEU A 146 -8.70 -5.71 -10.77
CA LEU A 146 -8.56 -5.28 -12.16
C LEU A 146 -7.11 -5.53 -12.56
N HIS A 147 -6.90 -6.51 -13.44
CA HIS A 147 -5.67 -6.70 -14.20
C HIS A 147 -5.58 -5.67 -15.33
#